data_AF-A0A960F9H2-F1
#
_entry.id   AF-A0A960F9H2-F1
#
_cell.length_a   1.000
_cell.length_b   1.000
_cell.length_c   1.000
_cell.angle_alpha   90.00
_cell.angle_beta   90.00
_cell.angle_gamma   90.00
#
_symmetry.space_group_name_H-M   'P 1'
#
loop_
_entity.id
_entity.type
_entity.pdbx_description
1 polymer ?
#
loop_
_entity_poly.entity_id
_entity_poly.type
_entity_poly.pdbx_seq_one_letter_code
_entity_poly.pdbx_strand_id
1 'polypeptide(L)' 'CTNNVKDFPPEAMASVGIELLTADALLSRLVTMHPSRMRDAHRTTVASLIGATDESTIAALRRAKATQTADLMEALLKKS' A
#
# COMPACT_ATOMS: atom_id res chain seq x y z
N CYS A 1 2.97 2.95 -8.20
CA CYS A 1 2.14 3.89 -7.43
C CYS A 1 2.29 5.29 -8.01
N THR A 2 1.24 5.83 -8.64
CA THR A 2 1.28 7.18 -9.23
C THR A 2 0.32 8.06 -8.46
N ASN A 3 0.81 9.19 -7.93
CA ASN A 3 -0.04 10.20 -7.32
C ASN A 3 -0.38 11.22 -8.40
N ASN A 4 -1.53 11.08 -9.05
CA ASN A 4 -1.94 12.02 -10.10
C ASN A 4 -2.55 13.29 -9.49
N VAL A 5 -1.70 14.18 -8.99
CA VAL A 5 -2.12 15.47 -8.43
C VAL A 5 -2.24 16.57 -9.50
N LYS A 6 -1.77 16.28 -10.72
CA LYS A 6 -1.84 17.21 -11.85
C LYS A 6 -3.27 17.33 -12.38
N ASP A 7 -3.90 16.18 -12.60
CA ASP A 7 -5.28 16.14 -13.12
C ASP A 7 -6.32 16.27 -11.98
N PHE A 8 -5.89 16.09 -10.73
CA PHE A 8 -6.71 16.23 -9.52
C PHE A 8 -6.03 17.16 -8.51
N PRO A 9 -6.06 18.48 -8.73
CA PRO A 9 -5.40 19.44 -7.85
C PRO A 9 -6.06 19.45 -6.46
N PRO A 10 -5.29 19.51 -5.35
CA PRO A 10 -5.81 19.37 -3.99
C PRO A 10 -6.95 20.34 -3.64
N GLU A 11 -6.84 21.60 -4.06
CA GLU A 11 -7.84 22.63 -3.75
C GLU A 11 -9.19 22.34 -4.43
N ALA A 12 -9.17 21.87 -5.68
CA ALA A 12 -10.38 21.52 -6.42
C ALA A 12 -11.04 20.25 -5.88
N MET A 13 -10.25 19.29 -5.37
CA MET A 13 -10.80 18.09 -4.75
C MET A 13 -11.40 18.40 -3.37
N ALA A 14 -10.73 19.25 -2.59
CA ALA A 14 -11.23 19.68 -1.28
C ALA A 14 -12.54 20.46 -1.39
N SER A 15 -12.72 21.30 -2.42
CA SER A 15 -13.95 22.11 -2.59
C SER A 15 -15.22 21.28 -2.81
N VAL A 16 -15.07 20.02 -3.25
CA VAL A 16 -16.18 19.06 -3.41
C VAL A 16 -16.16 17.97 -2.34
N GLY A 17 -15.38 18.14 -1.27
CA GLY A 17 -15.32 17.21 -0.14
C GLY A 17 -14.58 15.90 -0.41
N ILE A 18 -13.72 15.86 -1.43
CA ILE A 18 -12.90 14.67 -1.76
C ILE A 18 -11.54 14.79 -1.06
N GLU A 19 -11.24 13.83 -0.20
CA GLU A 19 -9.90 13.70 0.40
C GLU A 19 -8.93 13.12 -0.62
N LEU A 20 -7.85 13.85 -0.89
CA LEU A 20 -6.79 13.37 -1.77
C LEU A 20 -5.78 12.54 -0.98
N LEU A 21 -5.64 11.26 -1.34
CA LEU A 21 -4.68 10.35 -0.73
C LEU A 21 -3.58 9.98 -1.71
N THR A 22 -2.35 9.90 -1.21
CA THR A 22 -1.29 9.22 -1.95
C THR A 22 -1.58 7.72 -1.99
N ALA A 23 -1.05 7.02 -2.98
CA ALA A 23 -1.18 5.57 -3.07
C ALA A 23 -0.62 4.87 -1.80
N ASP A 24 0.47 5.38 -1.23
CA ASP A 24 1.02 4.86 0.03
C ASP A 24 0.08 5.11 1.21
N ALA A 25 -0.51 6.31 1.32
CA ALA A 25 -1.45 6.63 2.40
C ALA A 25 -2.74 5.82 2.32
N LEU A 26 -3.26 5.58 1.11
CA LEU A 26 -4.42 4.73 0.92
C LEU A 26 -4.12 3.29 1.32
N LEU A 27 -3.00 2.74 0.83
CA LEU A 27 -2.65 1.35 1.06
C LEU A 27 -2.29 1.11 2.54
N SER A 28 -1.58 2.04 3.19
CA SER A 28 -1.28 1.98 4.63
C SER A 28 -2.54 1.98 5.50
N ARG A 29 -3.56 2.78 5.13
CA ARG A 29 -4.89 2.73 5.78
C ARG A 29 -5.53 1.35 5.65
N LEU A 30 -5.47 0.72 4.47
CA LEU A 30 -6.03 -0.62 4.26
C LEU A 30 -5.33 -1.68 5.12
N VAL A 31 -4.00 -1.63 5.23
CA VAL A 31 -3.23 -2.53 6.10
C VAL A 31 -3.64 -2.37 7.57
N THR A 32 -3.87 -1.13 8.00
CA THR A 32 -4.27 -0.83 9.38
C THR A 32 -5.71 -1.26 9.66
N MET A 33 -6.65 -0.97 8.76
CA MET A 33 -8.08 -1.26 8.96
C MET A 33 -8.42 -2.74 8.78
N HIS A 34 -7.69 -3.44 7.92
CA HIS A 34 -8.01 -4.82 7.52
C HIS A 34 -6.78 -5.74 7.53
N PRO A 35 -6.09 -5.89 8.67
CA PRO A 35 -4.80 -6.57 8.74
C PRO A 35 -4.86 -8.04 8.34
N SER A 36 -5.95 -8.76 8.64
CA SER A 36 -6.10 -10.16 8.20
C SER A 36 -6.25 -10.26 6.68
N ARG A 37 -7.18 -9.50 6.09
CA ARG A 37 -7.43 -9.51 4.64
C ARG A 37 -6.20 -9.09 3.84
N MET A 38 -5.46 -8.10 4.32
CA MET A 38 -4.23 -7.64 3.66
C MET A 38 -3.12 -8.67 3.72
N ARG A 39 -3.02 -9.42 4.83
CA ARG A 39 -2.10 -10.56 4.95
C ARG A 39 -2.47 -11.69 3.98
N ASP A 40 -3.75 -12.03 3.89
CA ASP A 40 -4.22 -13.08 3.00
C ASP A 40 -3.99 -12.70 1.54
N ALA A 41 -4.34 -11.46 1.16
CA ALA A 41 -4.07 -10.93 -0.18
C ALA A 41 -2.58 -10.96 -0.55
N HIS A 42 -1.71 -10.59 0.41
CA HIS A 42 -0.26 -10.68 0.25
C HIS A 42 0.20 -12.13 0.02
N ARG A 43 -0.23 -13.07 0.87
CA ARG A 43 0.12 -14.49 0.75
C ARG A 43 -0.32 -15.09 -0.57
N THR A 44 -1.56 -14.82 -0.99
CA THR A 44 -2.08 -15.26 -2.29
C THR A 44 -1.23 -14.71 -3.43
N THR A 45 -0.85 -13.43 -3.36
CA THR A 45 -0.05 -12.77 -4.39
C THR A 45 1.35 -13.37 -4.47
N VAL A 46 2.05 -13.51 -3.34
CA VAL A 46 3.39 -14.12 -3.27
C VAL A 46 3.37 -15.55 -3.80
N ALA A 47 2.38 -16.36 -3.40
CA ALA A 47 2.25 -17.74 -3.88
C ALA A 47 2.00 -17.84 -5.40
N SER A 48 1.34 -16.83 -5.99
CA SER A 48 1.01 -16.82 -7.42
C SER A 48 2.14 -16.33 -8.33
N LEU A 49 3.16 -15.67 -7.78
CA LEU A 49 4.24 -15.04 -8.54
C LEU A 49 5.55 -15.82 -8.39
N ILE A 50 6.03 -16.38 -9.50
CA ILE A 50 7.28 -17.15 -9.54
C ILE A 50 8.44 -16.26 -9.07
N GLY A 51 9.14 -16.70 -8.01
CA GLY A 51 10.30 -16.00 -7.45
C GLY A 51 9.95 -14.83 -6.51
N ALA A 52 8.67 -14.57 -6.25
CA ALA A 52 8.28 -13.62 -5.21
C ALA A 52 8.49 -14.22 -3.82
N THR A 53 8.96 -13.39 -2.89
CA THR A 53 9.06 -13.69 -1.45
C THR A 53 8.50 -12.52 -0.66
N ASP A 54 8.28 -12.71 0.63
CA ASP A 54 7.88 -11.61 1.51
C ASP A 54 8.92 -10.48 1.47
N GLU A 55 10.21 -10.81 1.53
CA GLU A 55 11.29 -9.82 1.48
C GLU A 55 11.32 -9.08 0.13
N SER A 56 11.18 -9.81 -0.98
CA SER A 56 11.28 -9.20 -2.31
C SER A 56 10.08 -8.31 -2.64
N THR A 57 8.89 -8.65 -2.12
CA THR A 57 7.67 -7.83 -2.23
C THR A 57 7.70 -6.60 -1.33
N ILE A 58 8.19 -6.71 -0.09
CA ILE A 58 8.44 -5.54 0.77
C ILE A 58 9.49 -4.62 0.15
N ALA A 59 10.57 -5.17 -0.40
CA ALA A 59 11.57 -4.37 -1.13
C ALA A 59 10.97 -3.68 -2.36
N ALA A 60 10.03 -4.31 -3.05
CA ALA A 60 9.31 -3.71 -4.18
C ALA A 60 8.45 -2.51 -3.73
N LEU A 61 7.74 -2.61 -2.59
CA LEU A 61 6.99 -1.48 -2.02
C LEU A 61 7.90 -0.29 -1.72
N ARG A 62 9.08 -0.54 -1.11
CA ARG A 62 10.07 0.51 -0.84
C ARG A 62 10.58 1.16 -2.13
N ARG A 63 10.91 0.38 -3.17
CA ARG A 63 11.30 0.92 -4.49
C ARG A 63 10.19 1.75 -5.13
N ALA A 64 8.94 1.37 -4.93
CA ALA A 64 7.77 2.11 -5.39
C ALA A 64 7.44 3.35 -4.54
N LYS A 65 8.28 3.72 -3.56
CA LYS A 65 8.06 4.81 -2.61
C LYS A 65 6.81 4.64 -1.74
N ALA A 66 6.37 3.40 -1.53
CA ALA A 66 5.28 3.04 -0.61
C ALA A 66 5.85 2.63 0.77
N THR A 67 6.60 3.55 1.39
CA THR A 67 7.40 3.26 2.60
C THR A 67 6.51 2.93 3.79
N GLN A 68 5.43 3.68 4.02
CA GLN A 68 4.55 3.43 5.16
C GLN A 68 3.87 2.06 5.05
N THR A 69 3.40 1.73 3.86
CA THR A 69 2.83 0.41 3.59
C THR A 69 3.86 -0.69 3.81
N ALA A 70 5.08 -0.52 3.31
CA ALA A 70 6.15 -1.51 3.47
C ALA A 70 6.41 -1.83 4.94
N ASP A 71 6.51 -0.79 5.78
CA ASP A 71 6.79 -0.97 7.21
C ASP A 71 5.61 -1.63 7.95
N LEU A 72 4.38 -1.25 7.62
CA LEU A 72 3.18 -1.89 8.20
C LEU A 72 3.04 -3.35 7.77
N MET A 73 3.27 -3.67 6.50
CA MET A 73 3.21 -5.04 6.00
C MET A 73 4.32 -5.89 6.61
N GLU A 74 5.55 -5.37 6.71
CA GLU A 74 6.65 -6.07 7.36
C GLU A 74 6.33 -6.38 8.83
N ALA A 75 5.78 -5.42 9.57
CA ALA A 75 5.34 -5.63 10.94
C ALA A 75 4.18 -6.63 11.06
N LEU A 76 3.25 -6.61 10.09
CA LEU A 76 2.11 -7.52 10.04
C LEU A 76 2.55 -8.98 9.78
N LEU A 77 3.50 -9.18 8.87
CA LEU A 77 3.99 -10.51 8.49
C LEU A 77 4.82 -11.15 9.61
N LYS A 78 5.62 -10.36 10.35
CA LYS A 78 6.39 -10.84 11.51
C LYS A 78 5.55 -11.30 12.71
N LYS A 79 4.27 -10.91 12.77
CA LYS A 79 3.34 -11.26 13.87
C LYS A 79 2.52 -12.52 13.60
N SER A 80 2.68 -13.17 12.44
CA SER A 80 2.00 -14.41 12.06
C SER A 80 2.93 -15.61 12.12
#